data_AF-A0ABD0QMC9-F1
#
_entry.id   AF-A0ABD0QMC9-F1
#
_cell.length_a   1.000
_cell.length_b   1.000
_cell.length_c   1.000
_cell.angle_alpha   90.00
_cell.angle_beta   90.00
_cell.angle_gamma   90.00
#
_symmetry.space_group_name_H-M   'P 1'
#
loop_
_entity.id
_entity.type
_entity.pdbx_description
1 polymer ?
#
loop_
_entity_poly.entity_id
_entity_poly.type
_entity_poly.pdbx_seq_one_letter_code
_entity_poly.pdbx_strand_id
1 'polypeptide(L)' 'DRGYFEELIVLLEAALGLERAHMGMFTELAILYSKYKPQRMREHLELFWSRVNIPK' A
#
# COMPACT_ATOMS: atom_id res chain seq x y z
N ASP A 1 -0.07 -21.21 -10.17
CA ASP A 1 0.81 -20.06 -9.85
C ASP A 1 0.13 -18.71 -10.03
N ARG A 2 -0.11 -17.95 -8.95
CA ARG A 2 -0.39 -16.49 -9.04
C ARG A 2 0.11 -15.74 -7.79
N GLY A 3 1.30 -16.07 -7.31
CA GLY A 3 1.94 -15.46 -6.13
C GLY A 3 2.78 -14.21 -6.44
N TYR A 4 2.39 -13.41 -7.42
CA TYR A 4 3.13 -12.22 -7.89
C TYR A 4 2.93 -11.00 -6.97
N PHE A 5 3.09 -11.21 -5.66
CA PHE A 5 2.90 -10.17 -4.66
C PHE A 5 3.96 -9.09 -4.76
N GLU A 6 5.17 -9.46 -5.17
CA GLU A 6 6.30 -8.56 -5.26
C GLU A 6 6.16 -7.59 -6.42
N GLU A 7 5.74 -8.10 -7.57
CA GLU A 7 5.42 -7.29 -8.75
C GLU A 7 4.19 -6.41 -8.50
N LEU A 8 3.18 -6.93 -7.78
CA LEU A 8 1.99 -6.16 -7.41
C LEU A 8 2.34 -5.00 -6.46
N ILE A 9 3.20 -5.24 -5.47
CA ILE A 9 3.68 -4.21 -4.55
C ILE A 9 4.42 -3.12 -5.34
N VAL A 10 5.36 -3.50 -6.21
CA VAL A 10 6.11 -2.54 -7.04
C VAL A 10 5.18 -1.72 -7.93
N LEU A 11 4.16 -2.35 -8.53
CA LEU A 11 3.16 -1.66 -9.34
C LEU A 11 2.38 -0.62 -8.52
N LEU A 12 1.92 -0.99 -7.32
CA LEU A 12 1.18 -0.09 -6.45
C LEU A 12 2.06 1.06 -5.93
N GLU A 13 3.31 0.79 -5.55
CA GLU A 13 4.28 1.81 -5.14
C GLU A 13 4.41 2.92 -6.20
N ALA A 14 4.57 2.54 -7.47
CA ALA A 14 4.63 3.51 -8.57
C ALA A 14 3.30 4.25 -8.77
N ALA A 15 2.17 3.54 -8.65
CA ALA A 15 0.85 4.11 -8.89
C ALA A 15 0.43 5.14 -7.82
N LEU A 16 0.97 5.09 -6.60
CA LEU A 16 0.70 6.08 -5.55
C LEU A 16 1.23 7.49 -5.89
N GLY A 17 2.22 7.60 -6.78
CA GLY A 17 2.76 8.88 -7.26
C GLY A 17 1.90 9.57 -8.33
N LEU A 18 0.85 8.91 -8.83
CA LEU A 18 -0.01 9.47 -9.88
C LEU A 18 -1.04 10.44 -9.29
N GLU A 19 -1.38 11.50 -10.04
CA GLU A 19 -2.38 12.51 -9.62
C GLU A 19 -3.75 11.91 -9.27
N ARG A 20 -4.09 10.76 -9.88
CA ARG A 20 -5.37 10.07 -9.67
C ARG A 20 -5.31 8.95 -8.62
N ALA A 21 -4.25 8.91 -7.79
CA ALA A 21 -4.15 7.95 -6.70
C ALA A 21 -5.29 8.15 -5.69
N HIS A 22 -6.00 7.07 -5.35
CA HIS A 22 -7.18 7.11 -4.47
C HIS A 22 -6.99 6.26 -3.21
N MET A 23 -7.83 6.47 -2.20
CA MET A 23 -7.76 5.86 -0.86
C MET A 23 -7.62 4.32 -0.89
N GLY A 24 -8.30 3.66 -1.83
CA GLY A 24 -8.20 2.21 -2.00
C GLY A 24 -6.77 1.73 -2.23
N MET A 25 -5.98 2.45 -3.02
CA MET A 25 -4.60 2.07 -3.34
C MET A 25 -3.68 2.08 -2.11
N PHE A 26 -3.83 3.09 -1.24
CA PHE A 26 -3.06 3.19 0.00
C PHE A 26 -3.44 2.08 0.99
N THR A 27 -4.73 1.73 1.04
CA THR A 27 -5.26 0.68 1.90
C THR A 27 -4.78 -0.70 1.45
N GLU A 28 -4.88 -1.01 0.15
CA GLU A 28 -4.43 -2.30 -0.39
C GLU A 28 -2.91 -2.47 -0.28
N LEU A 29 -2.12 -1.39 -0.51
CA LEU A 29 -0.67 -1.46 -0.30
C LEU A 29 -0.31 -1.71 1.17
N ALA A 30 -1.04 -1.10 2.12
CA ALA A 30 -0.84 -1.35 3.55
C ALA A 30 -1.13 -2.82 3.91
N ILE A 31 -2.17 -3.43 3.32
CA ILE A 31 -2.47 -4.85 3.49
C ILE A 31 -1.32 -5.71 2.97
N LEU A 32 -0.76 -5.39 1.79
CA LEU A 32 0.39 -6.13 1.25
C LEU A 32 1.64 -5.97 2.12
N TYR A 33 1.97 -4.75 2.55
CA TYR A 33 3.11 -4.52 3.45
C TYR A 33 2.98 -5.26 4.78
N SER A 34 1.79 -5.33 5.37
CA SER A 34 1.58 -6.07 6.62
C SER A 34 1.95 -7.56 6.53
N LYS A 35 1.82 -8.16 5.35
CA LYS A 35 2.06 -9.59 5.11
C LYS A 35 3.45 -9.88 4.55
N TYR A 36 3.93 -9.04 3.65
CA TYR A 36 5.12 -9.34 2.84
C TYR A 36 6.31 -8.41 3.13
N LYS A 37 6.08 -7.18 3.60
CA LYS A 37 7.14 -6.20 3.93
C LYS A 37 6.85 -5.41 5.21
N PRO A 38 6.85 -6.04 6.40
CA PRO A 38 6.54 -5.36 7.66
C PRO A 38 7.46 -4.17 7.94
N GLN A 39 8.69 -4.18 7.43
CA GLN A 39 9.67 -3.10 7.60
C GLN A 39 9.21 -1.80 6.92
N ARG A 40 8.44 -1.88 5.82
CA ARG A 40 7.90 -0.71 5.10
C ARG A 40 6.55 -0.22 5.65
N MET A 41 5.89 -1.04 6.46
CA MET A 41 4.54 -0.76 6.95
C MET A 41 4.48 0.50 7.82
N ARG A 42 5.45 0.68 8.72
CA ARG A 42 5.50 1.85 9.61
C ARG A 42 5.59 3.15 8.81
N GLU A 43 6.58 3.23 7.92
CA GLU A 43 6.82 4.42 7.08
C GLU A 43 5.59 4.75 6.22
N HIS A 44 4.95 3.75 5.63
CA HIS A 44 3.73 3.93 4.83
C HIS A 44 2.59 4.56 5.64
N LEU A 45 2.36 4.09 6.87
CA LEU A 45 1.32 4.65 7.73
C LEU A 45 1.68 6.04 8.25
N GLU A 46 2.94 6.30 8.61
CA GLU A 46 3.37 7.63 9.06
C GLU A 46 3.11 8.69 7.98
N LEU A 47 3.33 8.36 6.71
CA LEU A 47 3.12 9.27 5.58
C LEU A 47 1.65 9.35 5.13
N PHE A 48 0.91 8.23 5.15
CA PHE A 48 -0.36 8.11 4.44
C PHE A 48 -1.57 7.71 5.29
N TRP A 49 -1.49 7.70 6.62
CA TRP A 49 -2.60 7.29 7.50
C TRP A 49 -3.94 7.98 7.21
N SER A 50 -3.94 9.24 6.80
CA SER A 50 -5.16 10.01 6.47
C SER A 50 -5.85 9.56 5.17
N ARG A 51 -5.16 8.76 4.36
CA ARG A 51 -5.62 8.22 3.07
C ARG A 51 -5.81 6.71 3.10
N VAL A 52 -5.81 6.11 4.29
CA VAL A 52 -6.07 4.67 4.51
C VAL A 52 -7.43 4.50 5.19
N ASN A 53 -8.13 3.41 4.88
CA ASN A 53 -9.38 3.07 5.55
C ASN A 53 -9.11 2.52 6.96
N ILE A 54 -9.36 3.34 7.98
CA ILE A 54 -9.27 2.95 9.40
C ILE A 54 -10.71 2.88 9.95
N PRO A 55 -11.24 1.68 10.24
CA PRO A 55 -12.57 1.56 10.85
C PRO A 55 -12.58 2.21 12.24
N LYS A 56 -13.68 2.91 12.55
CA LYS A 56 -13.93 3.53 13.87
C LYS A 56 -14.48 2.53 14.87
#